data_AF-A0A2G9S4A3-F1
#
_entry.id   AF-A0A2G9S4A3-F1
#
_cell.length_a   1.000
_cell.length_b   1.000
_cell.length_c   1.000
_cell.angle_alpha   90.00
_cell.angle_beta   90.00
_cell.angle_gamma   90.00
#
_symmetry.space_group_name_H-M   'P 1'
#
loop_
_entity.id
_entity.type
_entity.pdbx_description
1 polymer ?
#
loop_
_entity_poly.entity_id
_entity_poly.type
_entity_poly.pdbx_seq_one_letter_code
_entity_poly.pdbx_strand_id
1 'polypeptide(L)'
;MKPGKRISVGSRGLCLAILCLPCSGLLYSIPLQRPEDCSLQQYYDPGKLSCVQCPDTQRPSQDGLSCECLPGYKLGSKNDPVITCHKCLDRMGVTTDGWDCIKCPGALTASGTCQCSPGNILVERYVNGTPLHEAECIDCDGSESLTAPDKLGLRCERCPQTIISWTNSCSCYQPNTMAGGICFNAAGGHILSRVISTIRYAQLGVLLRSEWLSIHLQAAAAACLVCLSTAFILIR
;
A
#
# COMPACT_ATOMS: atom_id res chain seq x y z
N MET A 1 5.36 5.97 -34.20
CA MET A 1 6.58 6.77 -33.95
C MET A 1 6.25 8.26 -34.12
N LYS A 2 6.34 9.05 -33.04
CA LYS A 2 6.31 10.52 -33.08
C LYS A 2 7.70 11.02 -32.68
N PRO A 3 8.30 12.01 -33.37
CA PRO A 3 9.64 12.49 -33.04
C PRO A 3 9.61 13.38 -31.79
N GLY A 4 10.53 13.09 -30.85
CA GLY A 4 10.75 13.85 -29.63
C GLY A 4 11.34 15.24 -29.90
N LYS A 5 10.86 16.20 -29.12
CA LYS A 5 11.16 17.63 -29.22
C LYS A 5 12.59 17.90 -28.76
N ARG A 6 13.48 18.34 -29.66
CA ARG A 6 14.84 18.82 -29.32
C ARG A 6 14.75 20.25 -28.80
N ILE A 7 15.30 20.52 -27.62
CA ILE A 7 15.49 21.88 -27.11
C ILE A 7 16.91 22.31 -27.52
N SER A 8 16.99 23.38 -28.33
CA SER A 8 18.24 24.04 -28.70
C SER A 8 18.43 25.27 -27.82
N VAL A 9 19.51 25.29 -27.05
CA VAL A 9 19.98 26.50 -26.37
C VAL A 9 21.15 27.04 -27.18
N GLY A 10 20.92 28.10 -27.94
CA GLY A 10 21.96 28.82 -28.67
C GLY A 10 22.63 29.84 -27.75
N SER A 11 23.94 29.69 -27.53
CA SER A 11 24.78 30.75 -26.97
C SER A 11 25.82 31.13 -28.03
N ARG A 12 25.76 32.38 -28.48
CA ARG A 12 26.72 33.01 -29.39
C ARG A 12 27.91 33.54 -28.58
N GLY A 13 29.14 33.21 -28.95
CA GLY A 13 30.31 33.89 -28.38
C GLY A 13 31.67 33.30 -28.74
N LEU A 14 32.37 34.02 -29.63
CA LEU A 14 33.82 34.09 -29.89
C LEU A 14 34.64 32.81 -30.18
N CYS A 15 35.08 32.71 -31.43
CA CYS A 15 36.18 31.84 -31.88
C CYS A 15 37.53 32.34 -31.32
N LEU A 16 38.12 31.59 -30.39
CA LEU A 16 39.57 31.49 -30.21
C LEU A 16 40.06 30.24 -30.95
N ALA A 17 40.90 30.43 -31.98
CA ALA A 17 41.53 29.35 -32.72
C ALA A 17 42.66 28.73 -31.89
N ILE A 18 42.31 27.74 -31.07
CA ILE A 18 43.26 26.80 -30.46
C ILE A 18 43.23 25.54 -31.33
N LEU A 19 44.41 25.07 -31.74
CA LEU A 19 44.61 23.82 -32.47
C LEU A 19 44.08 22.64 -31.65
N CYS A 20 42.80 22.33 -31.81
CA CYS A 20 42.16 21.15 -31.25
C CYS A 20 42.57 19.94 -32.10
N LEU A 21 43.36 19.03 -31.51
CA LEU A 21 43.32 17.62 -31.92
C LEU A 21 41.86 17.20 -32.02
N PRO A 22 41.43 16.43 -33.04
CA PRO A 22 40.07 15.94 -33.10
C PRO A 22 39.84 15.03 -31.89
N CYS A 23 39.28 15.60 -30.83
CA CYS A 23 38.67 14.85 -29.75
C CYS A 23 37.46 14.18 -30.40
N SER A 24 37.65 12.96 -30.90
CA SER A 24 36.57 12.06 -31.24
C SER A 24 35.90 11.61 -29.94
N GLY A 25 35.30 12.56 -29.22
CA GLY A 25 34.40 12.23 -28.13
C GLY A 25 33.18 11.57 -28.76
N LEU A 26 33.04 10.26 -28.58
CA LEU A 26 31.77 9.61 -28.88
C LEU A 26 30.70 10.27 -28.01
N LEU A 27 29.83 11.04 -28.64
CA LEU A 27 28.59 11.51 -28.05
C LEU A 27 27.68 10.29 -27.85
N TYR A 28 27.80 9.66 -26.67
CA TYR A 28 26.83 8.68 -26.21
C TYR A 28 25.66 9.42 -25.58
N SER A 29 24.55 9.48 -26.30
CA SER A 29 23.25 9.82 -25.70
C SER A 29 22.62 8.54 -25.18
N ILE A 30 22.55 8.37 -23.86
CA ILE A 30 21.73 7.30 -23.27
C ILE A 30 20.28 7.79 -23.33
N PRO A 31 19.39 7.14 -24.10
CA PRO A 31 17.99 7.51 -24.09
C PRO A 31 17.44 7.30 -22.67
N LEU A 32 16.82 8.33 -22.11
CA LEU A 32 16.14 8.21 -20.82
C LEU A 32 14.88 7.37 -21.04
N GLN A 33 14.93 6.13 -20.60
CA GLN A 33 13.81 5.20 -20.62
C GLN A 33 13.34 5.01 -19.18
N ARG A 34 12.05 5.22 -18.94
CA ARG A 34 11.44 5.11 -17.60
C ARG A 34 10.56 3.86 -17.53
N PRO A 35 10.19 3.41 -16.32
CA PRO A 35 9.27 2.28 -16.15
C PRO A 35 7.95 2.47 -16.92
N GLU A 36 7.45 3.70 -17.00
CA GLU A 36 6.20 4.03 -17.72
C GLU A 36 6.33 3.90 -19.24
N ASP A 37 7.54 3.86 -19.76
CA ASP A 37 7.81 3.68 -21.19
C ASP A 37 7.82 2.19 -21.59
N CYS A 38 7.78 1.27 -20.62
CA CYS A 38 7.69 -0.18 -20.84
C CYS A 38 6.27 -0.64 -21.19
N SER A 39 6.18 -1.73 -21.96
CA SER A 39 4.88 -2.35 -22.28
C SER A 39 4.28 -3.10 -21.07
N LEU A 40 3.01 -3.47 -21.16
CA LEU A 40 2.26 -4.12 -20.05
C LEU A 40 2.82 -5.48 -19.58
N GLN A 41 3.68 -6.13 -20.36
CA GLN A 41 4.35 -7.38 -19.97
C GLN A 41 5.84 -7.20 -19.66
N GLN A 42 6.33 -5.96 -19.69
CA GLN A 42 7.74 -5.64 -19.47
C GLN A 42 7.92 -4.87 -18.17
N TYR A 43 9.08 -5.08 -17.54
CA TYR A 43 9.56 -4.25 -16.45
C TYR A 43 10.84 -3.52 -16.90
N TYR A 44 11.15 -2.40 -16.24
CA TYR A 44 12.38 -1.67 -16.47
C TYR A 44 13.50 -2.21 -15.57
N ASP A 45 14.57 -2.72 -16.18
CA ASP A 45 15.76 -3.19 -15.48
C ASP A 45 16.76 -2.03 -15.35
N PRO A 46 16.94 -1.42 -14.16
CA PRO A 46 17.85 -0.30 -13.97
C PRO A 46 19.32 -0.68 -14.13
N GLY A 47 19.67 -1.97 -14.00
CA GLY A 47 21.03 -2.45 -14.25
C GLY A 47 21.37 -2.54 -15.73
N LYS A 48 20.36 -2.76 -16.58
CA LYS A 48 20.49 -2.82 -18.06
C LYS A 48 20.01 -1.57 -18.77
N LEU A 49 19.40 -0.62 -18.05
CA LEU A 49 18.81 0.60 -18.58
C LEU A 49 17.82 0.33 -19.73
N SER A 50 17.02 -0.73 -19.62
CA SER A 50 16.12 -1.18 -20.71
C SER A 50 14.91 -1.96 -20.17
N CYS A 51 13.85 -2.04 -20.99
CA CYS A 51 12.69 -2.87 -20.69
C CYS A 51 12.98 -4.35 -20.99
N VAL A 52 12.70 -5.22 -20.04
CA VAL A 52 12.88 -6.67 -20.11
C VAL A 52 11.51 -7.33 -20.04
N GLN A 53 11.29 -8.36 -20.86
CA GLN A 53 10.04 -9.12 -20.84
C GLN A 53 9.91 -10.01 -19.61
N CYS A 54 8.74 -9.98 -18.98
CA CYS A 54 8.40 -10.97 -17.96
C CYS A 54 8.09 -12.33 -18.62
N PRO A 55 8.46 -13.45 -17.98
CA PRO A 55 8.03 -14.78 -18.39
C PRO A 55 6.49 -14.92 -18.40
N ASP A 56 5.96 -15.89 -19.16
CA ASP A 56 4.51 -16.09 -19.32
C ASP A 56 3.73 -16.34 -18.02
N THR A 57 4.39 -16.84 -16.97
CA THR A 57 3.80 -17.10 -15.64
C THR A 57 3.93 -15.90 -14.69
N GLN A 58 4.38 -14.76 -15.19
CA GLN A 58 4.67 -13.55 -14.44
C GLN A 58 4.05 -12.32 -15.09
N ARG A 59 3.97 -11.24 -14.33
CA ARG A 59 3.58 -9.92 -14.80
C ARG A 59 4.48 -8.85 -14.18
N PRO A 60 4.58 -7.65 -14.75
CA PRO A 60 5.31 -6.56 -14.11
C PRO A 60 4.70 -6.19 -12.77
N SER A 61 5.56 -5.87 -11.80
CA SER A 61 5.16 -5.33 -10.50
C SER A 61 4.51 -3.95 -10.64
N GLN A 62 3.79 -3.51 -9.61
CA GLN A 62 3.06 -2.24 -9.63
C GLN A 62 3.96 -1.01 -9.90
N ASP A 63 5.21 -1.05 -9.45
CA ASP A 63 6.24 -0.02 -9.71
C ASP A 63 6.93 -0.18 -11.08
N GLY A 64 6.66 -1.28 -11.80
CA GLY A 64 7.24 -1.56 -13.12
C GLY A 64 8.73 -1.89 -13.08
N LEU A 65 9.30 -2.23 -11.93
CA LEU A 65 10.74 -2.45 -11.75
C LEU A 65 11.14 -3.93 -11.60
N SER A 66 10.17 -4.83 -11.55
CA SER A 66 10.41 -6.27 -11.43
C SER A 66 9.28 -7.08 -12.04
N CYS A 67 9.44 -8.41 -12.11
CA CYS A 67 8.35 -9.33 -12.41
C CYS A 67 7.87 -10.01 -11.14
N GLU A 68 6.55 -10.14 -11.01
CA GLU A 68 5.86 -10.86 -9.95
C GLU A 68 5.03 -12.01 -10.53
N CYS A 69 4.83 -13.07 -9.75
CA CYS A 69 4.03 -14.20 -10.18
C CYS A 69 2.57 -13.79 -10.48
N LEU A 70 1.97 -14.44 -11.49
CA LEU A 70 0.54 -14.27 -11.75
C LEU A 70 -0.31 -14.74 -10.56
N PRO A 71 -1.55 -14.24 -10.40
CA PRO A 71 -2.50 -14.73 -9.42
C PRO A 71 -2.58 -16.27 -9.35
N GLY A 72 -2.50 -16.83 -8.15
CA GLY A 72 -2.53 -18.28 -7.94
C GLY A 72 -1.22 -19.01 -8.24
N TYR A 73 -0.13 -18.30 -8.54
CA TYR A 73 1.21 -18.87 -8.68
C TYR A 73 2.07 -18.50 -7.48
N LYS A 74 2.74 -19.49 -6.90
CA LYS A 74 3.74 -19.29 -5.85
C LYS A 74 5.14 -19.14 -6.43
N LEU A 75 6.03 -18.54 -5.64
CA LEU A 75 7.46 -18.49 -5.91
C LEU A 75 8.07 -19.90 -5.91
N GLY A 76 9.07 -20.08 -6.78
CA GLY A 76 9.91 -21.26 -6.84
C GLY A 76 10.89 -21.37 -5.67
N SER A 77 11.84 -22.30 -5.81
CA SER A 77 12.78 -22.61 -4.73
C SER A 77 13.57 -21.38 -4.28
N LYS A 78 13.76 -21.23 -2.95
CA LYS A 78 14.57 -20.15 -2.34
C LYS A 78 16.00 -20.06 -2.86
N ASN A 79 16.53 -21.16 -3.40
CA ASN A 79 17.93 -21.25 -3.84
C ASN A 79 18.11 -21.03 -5.35
N ASP A 80 17.03 -20.76 -6.08
CA ASP A 80 17.12 -20.50 -7.52
C ASP A 80 17.53 -19.03 -7.75
N PRO A 81 18.60 -18.75 -8.50
CA PRO A 81 18.94 -17.38 -8.89
C PRO A 81 17.89 -16.74 -9.81
N VAL A 82 17.00 -17.53 -10.41
CA VAL A 82 15.92 -17.05 -11.28
C VAL A 82 14.58 -17.20 -10.56
N ILE A 83 13.80 -16.11 -10.53
CA ILE A 83 12.43 -16.14 -10.03
C ILE A 83 11.60 -17.03 -10.97
N THR A 84 11.26 -18.22 -10.48
CA THR A 84 10.35 -19.15 -11.13
C THR A 84 9.00 -19.12 -10.42
N CYS A 85 7.90 -19.37 -11.15
CA CYS A 85 6.55 -19.33 -10.61
C CYS A 85 5.83 -20.66 -10.91
N HIS A 86 5.20 -21.25 -9.89
CA HIS A 86 4.48 -22.51 -9.99
C HIS A 86 3.02 -22.34 -9.60
N LYS A 87 2.13 -22.85 -10.45
CA LYS A 87 0.68 -22.75 -10.19
C LYS A 87 0.30 -23.59 -8.98
N CYS A 88 -0.47 -23.02 -8.06
CA CYS A 88 -1.12 -23.78 -7.01
C CYS A 88 -2.23 -24.69 -7.57
N LEU A 89 -2.49 -25.79 -6.89
CA LEU A 89 -3.60 -26.69 -7.20
C LEU A 89 -4.95 -25.96 -7.05
N ASP A 90 -5.97 -26.43 -7.75
CA ASP A 90 -7.31 -25.86 -7.65
C ASP A 90 -7.81 -25.87 -6.19
N ARG A 91 -8.38 -24.74 -5.76
CA ARG A 91 -8.84 -24.47 -4.37
C ARG A 91 -7.74 -24.28 -3.32
N MET A 92 -6.47 -24.24 -3.71
CA MET A 92 -5.38 -23.79 -2.84
C MET A 92 -5.04 -22.33 -3.14
N GLY A 93 -4.76 -21.57 -2.08
CA GLY A 93 -4.30 -20.19 -2.18
C GLY A 93 -2.79 -20.12 -2.08
N VAL A 94 -2.21 -19.12 -2.73
CA VAL A 94 -0.83 -18.71 -2.46
C VAL A 94 -0.81 -18.05 -1.09
N THR A 95 0.16 -18.40 -0.25
CA THR A 95 0.37 -17.76 1.05
C THR A 95 0.67 -16.26 0.89
N THR A 96 0.41 -15.47 1.92
CA THR A 96 0.59 -14.00 1.90
C THR A 96 2.03 -13.58 1.58
N ASP A 97 3.00 -14.41 1.94
CA ASP A 97 4.42 -14.21 1.63
C ASP A 97 4.83 -14.66 0.22
N GLY A 98 3.93 -15.31 -0.53
CA GLY A 98 4.15 -15.74 -1.91
C GLY A 98 4.86 -17.09 -2.08
N TRP A 99 5.29 -17.76 -1.00
CA TRP A 99 6.24 -18.88 -1.09
C TRP A 99 5.63 -20.27 -1.14
N ASP A 100 4.41 -20.45 -0.63
CA ASP A 100 3.77 -21.75 -0.50
C ASP A 100 2.33 -21.72 -1.03
N CYS A 101 1.81 -22.91 -1.32
CA CYS A 101 0.38 -23.10 -1.59
C CYS A 101 -0.24 -23.73 -0.34
N ILE A 102 -1.37 -23.20 0.10
CA ILE A 102 -2.08 -23.65 1.29
C ILE A 102 -3.57 -23.85 0.99
N LYS A 103 -4.21 -24.79 1.67
CA LYS A 103 -5.67 -24.93 1.57
C LYS A 103 -6.34 -23.75 2.29
N CYS A 104 -7.38 -23.19 1.68
CA CYS A 104 -8.14 -22.11 2.30
C CYS A 104 -9.41 -22.66 2.96
N PRO A 105 -9.78 -22.19 4.16
CA PRO A 105 -11.03 -22.56 4.82
C PRO A 105 -12.25 -21.95 4.11
N GLY A 106 -12.03 -20.89 3.32
CA GLY A 106 -13.04 -20.17 2.56
C GLY A 106 -12.72 -20.10 1.06
N ALA A 107 -13.31 -19.11 0.39
CA ALA A 107 -13.08 -18.85 -1.02
C ALA A 107 -11.70 -18.21 -1.27
N LEU A 108 -11.20 -18.38 -2.50
CA LEU A 108 -10.03 -17.69 -3.00
C LEU A 108 -10.39 -16.28 -3.46
N THR A 109 -9.48 -15.35 -3.24
CA THR A 109 -9.52 -14.01 -3.84
C THR A 109 -9.24 -14.07 -5.34
N ALA A 110 -9.51 -12.98 -6.06
CA ALA A 110 -9.10 -12.84 -7.46
C ALA A 110 -7.57 -12.89 -7.66
N SER A 111 -6.79 -12.59 -6.62
CA SER A 111 -5.32 -12.75 -6.60
C SER A 111 -4.88 -14.20 -6.34
N GLY A 112 -5.82 -15.11 -6.07
CA GLY A 112 -5.52 -16.51 -5.78
C GLY A 112 -4.91 -16.73 -4.39
N THR A 113 -5.28 -15.89 -3.42
CA THR A 113 -4.88 -16.00 -2.00
C THR A 113 -6.08 -16.38 -1.13
N CYS A 114 -5.84 -16.86 0.09
CA CYS A 114 -6.91 -17.09 1.06
C CYS A 114 -7.48 -15.76 1.60
N GLN A 115 -8.76 -15.75 1.95
CA GLN A 115 -9.39 -14.60 2.62
C GLN A 115 -10.33 -15.07 3.73
N CYS A 116 -10.26 -14.40 4.87
CA CYS A 116 -11.18 -14.59 6.00
C CYS A 116 -12.32 -13.57 5.97
N SER A 117 -13.44 -13.93 6.58
CA SER A 117 -14.56 -13.00 6.82
C SER A 117 -14.13 -11.81 7.69
N PRO A 118 -14.78 -10.64 7.56
CA PRO A 118 -14.53 -9.50 8.44
C PRO A 118 -14.65 -9.90 9.92
N GLY A 119 -13.74 -9.40 10.76
CA GLY A 119 -13.66 -9.75 12.18
C GLY A 119 -12.62 -10.84 12.49
N ASN A 120 -12.17 -11.57 11.47
CA ASN A 120 -11.16 -12.64 11.63
C ASN A 120 -9.80 -12.24 11.07
N ILE A 121 -8.73 -12.84 11.60
CA ILE A 121 -7.37 -12.79 11.02
C ILE A 121 -7.04 -14.10 10.31
N LEU A 122 -6.22 -14.01 9.26
CA LEU A 122 -5.74 -15.17 8.50
C LEU A 122 -4.41 -15.67 9.07
N VAL A 123 -4.35 -16.95 9.41
CA VAL A 123 -3.13 -17.62 9.90
C VAL A 123 -2.75 -18.74 8.94
N GLU A 124 -1.53 -18.67 8.39
CA GLU A 124 -1.06 -19.60 7.35
C GLU A 124 0.15 -20.44 7.79
N ARG A 125 0.80 -20.06 8.89
CA ARG A 125 2.04 -20.69 9.39
C ARG A 125 2.00 -20.85 10.90
N TYR A 126 2.67 -21.89 11.38
CA TYR A 126 3.04 -22.02 12.79
C TYR A 126 4.11 -20.98 13.18
N VAL A 127 4.30 -20.77 14.48
CA VAL A 127 5.29 -19.82 15.03
C VAL A 127 6.73 -20.12 14.59
N ASN A 128 7.04 -21.38 14.28
CA ASN A 128 8.34 -21.81 13.74
C ASN A 128 8.52 -21.50 12.24
N GLY A 129 7.51 -20.94 11.57
CA GLY A 129 7.50 -20.60 10.14
C GLY A 129 7.05 -21.72 9.20
N THR A 130 6.76 -22.93 9.70
CA THR A 130 6.26 -24.01 8.84
C THR A 130 4.81 -23.73 8.41
N PRO A 131 4.45 -23.93 7.14
CA PRO A 131 3.09 -23.70 6.66
C PRO A 131 2.13 -24.70 7.30
N LEU A 132 0.92 -24.22 7.61
CA LEU A 132 -0.19 -25.07 8.06
C LEU A 132 -0.67 -25.96 6.90
N HIS A 133 -1.33 -27.07 7.23
CA HIS A 133 -1.98 -27.90 6.21
C HIS A 133 -3.15 -27.18 5.55
N GLU A 134 -3.85 -26.38 6.33
CA GLU A 134 -4.98 -25.54 5.95
C GLU A 134 -4.88 -24.24 6.74
N ALA A 135 -5.15 -23.11 6.09
CA ALA A 135 -5.12 -21.82 6.74
C ALA A 135 -6.27 -21.71 7.75
N GLU A 136 -6.05 -20.98 8.82
CA GLU A 136 -7.05 -20.79 9.88
C GLU A 136 -7.54 -19.35 9.88
N CYS A 137 -8.84 -19.16 10.07
CA CYS A 137 -9.44 -17.86 10.31
C CYS A 137 -9.76 -17.74 11.80
N ILE A 138 -9.00 -16.91 12.50
CA ILE A 138 -9.15 -16.72 13.95
C ILE A 138 -10.02 -15.50 14.21
N ASP A 139 -11.11 -15.70 14.94
CA ASP A 139 -12.00 -14.62 15.38
C ASP A 139 -11.33 -13.75 16.43
N CYS A 140 -11.36 -12.44 16.21
CA CYS A 140 -10.82 -11.46 17.14
C CYS A 140 -11.82 -11.01 18.20
N ASP A 141 -13.13 -11.24 18.07
CA ASP A 141 -14.14 -10.77 19.04
C ASP A 141 -14.26 -11.70 20.28
N GLY A 142 -13.13 -12.27 20.72
CA GLY A 142 -13.07 -13.25 21.80
C GLY A 142 -13.83 -12.81 23.07
N SER A 143 -14.29 -13.77 23.86
CA SER A 143 -15.35 -13.56 24.87
C SER A 143 -15.10 -12.48 25.94
N GLU A 144 -13.86 -12.06 26.18
CA GLU A 144 -13.50 -11.11 27.26
C GLU A 144 -12.59 -9.95 26.84
N SER A 145 -12.02 -9.99 25.64
CA SER A 145 -11.13 -8.96 25.14
C SER A 145 -11.72 -8.35 23.89
N LEU A 146 -12.29 -7.14 24.05
CA LEU A 146 -12.81 -6.33 22.94
C LEU A 146 -11.69 -5.98 21.96
N THR A 147 -11.43 -6.91 21.05
CA THR A 147 -10.37 -6.88 20.06
C THR A 147 -10.96 -7.02 18.66
N ALA A 148 -10.28 -6.44 17.68
CA ALA A 148 -10.64 -6.54 16.28
C ALA A 148 -9.38 -6.78 15.44
N PRO A 149 -9.51 -7.29 14.20
CA PRO A 149 -8.38 -7.35 13.30
C PRO A 149 -7.80 -5.95 13.07
N ASP A 150 -6.49 -5.84 13.00
CA ASP A 150 -5.84 -4.61 12.55
C ASP A 150 -6.19 -4.30 11.09
N LYS A 151 -5.82 -3.11 10.60
CA LYS A 151 -6.13 -2.69 9.22
C LYS A 151 -5.64 -3.65 8.14
N LEU A 152 -4.62 -4.46 8.44
CA LEU A 152 -4.04 -5.43 7.51
C LEU A 152 -4.61 -6.85 7.70
N GLY A 153 -5.42 -7.09 8.73
CA GLY A 153 -5.98 -8.40 9.06
C GLY A 153 -4.93 -9.42 9.52
N LEU A 154 -3.80 -8.96 10.06
CA LEU A 154 -2.66 -9.81 10.43
C LEU A 154 -2.63 -10.17 11.91
N ARG A 155 -3.26 -9.36 12.76
CA ARG A 155 -3.31 -9.59 14.20
C ARG A 155 -4.56 -8.99 14.82
N CYS A 156 -5.04 -9.60 15.90
CA CYS A 156 -6.08 -9.03 16.72
C CYS A 156 -5.47 -7.95 17.63
N GLU A 157 -6.00 -6.73 17.57
CA GLU A 157 -5.60 -5.62 18.41
C GLU A 157 -6.77 -5.12 19.26
N ARG A 158 -6.46 -4.61 20.45
CA ARG A 158 -7.50 -4.13 21.37
C ARG A 158 -8.10 -2.84 20.84
N CYS A 159 -9.43 -2.77 20.88
CA CYS A 159 -10.16 -1.62 20.40
C CYS A 159 -9.91 -0.39 21.29
N PRO A 160 -9.95 0.84 20.72
CA PRO A 160 -9.75 2.05 21.50
C PRO A 160 -10.74 2.18 22.67
N GLN A 161 -10.24 2.60 23.83
CA GLN A 161 -11.02 2.67 25.08
C GLN A 161 -12.26 3.56 24.97
N THR A 162 -12.18 4.64 24.20
CA THR A 162 -13.28 5.57 23.94
C THR A 162 -14.44 4.94 23.17
N ILE A 163 -14.15 3.98 22.27
CA ILE A 163 -15.16 3.24 21.51
C ILE A 163 -15.78 2.17 22.40
N ILE A 164 -14.94 1.45 23.14
CA ILE A 164 -15.35 0.45 24.13
C ILE A 164 -16.28 1.07 25.17
N SER A 165 -15.91 2.21 25.75
CA SER A 165 -16.72 2.87 26.79
C SER A 165 -18.10 3.28 26.31
N TRP A 166 -18.27 3.49 25.01
CA TRP A 166 -19.52 3.98 24.45
C TRP A 166 -20.43 2.87 23.91
N THR A 167 -19.84 1.82 23.34
CA THR A 167 -20.60 0.77 22.63
C THR A 167 -20.43 -0.62 23.22
N ASN A 168 -19.50 -0.80 24.17
CA ASN A 168 -19.05 -2.09 24.66
C ASN A 168 -18.67 -3.07 23.52
N SER A 169 -18.15 -2.52 22.42
CA SER A 169 -17.80 -3.24 21.21
C SER A 169 -16.66 -2.53 20.47
N CYS A 170 -16.18 -3.14 19.40
CA CYS A 170 -15.24 -2.53 18.46
C CYS A 170 -15.93 -1.75 17.32
N SER A 171 -17.26 -1.73 17.30
CA SER A 171 -18.06 -1.18 16.22
C SER A 171 -18.61 0.20 16.58
N CYS A 172 -18.52 1.13 15.62
CA CYS A 172 -19.17 2.44 15.72
C CYS A 172 -20.44 2.41 14.88
N TYR A 173 -21.57 2.09 15.50
CA TYR A 173 -22.85 1.95 14.83
C TYR A 173 -23.41 3.31 14.36
N GLN A 174 -24.14 3.30 13.23
CA GLN A 174 -24.86 4.51 12.78
C GLN A 174 -25.82 5.02 13.87
N PRO A 175 -25.98 6.35 14.03
CA PRO A 175 -25.52 7.44 13.14
C PRO A 175 -24.09 7.95 13.43
N ASN A 176 -23.32 7.22 14.24
CA ASN A 176 -21.99 7.66 14.65
C ASN A 176 -20.93 7.35 13.58
N THR A 177 -19.85 8.13 13.60
CA THR A 177 -18.71 8.02 12.70
C THR A 177 -17.45 7.76 13.53
N MET A 178 -16.64 6.79 13.07
CA MET A 178 -15.35 6.48 13.68
C MET A 178 -14.23 7.22 12.93
N ALA A 179 -13.40 7.97 13.65
CA ALA A 179 -12.16 8.53 13.13
C ALA A 179 -11.11 8.57 14.22
N GLY A 180 -9.82 8.39 13.88
CA GLY A 180 -8.69 8.55 14.79
C GLY A 180 -8.80 7.82 16.14
N GLY A 181 -9.52 6.71 16.20
CA GLY A 181 -9.73 5.92 17.42
C GLY A 181 -10.84 6.44 18.34
N ILE A 182 -11.73 7.32 17.89
CA ILE A 182 -12.93 7.73 18.61
C ILE A 182 -14.19 7.54 17.75
N CYS A 183 -15.33 7.34 18.41
CA CYS A 183 -16.65 7.26 17.77
C CYS A 183 -17.46 8.47 18.24
N PHE A 184 -18.04 9.23 17.30
CA PHE A 184 -18.80 10.46 17.60
C PHE A 184 -19.97 10.63 16.63
N ASN A 185 -20.99 11.39 17.03
CA ASN A 185 -22.14 11.68 16.16
C ASN A 185 -21.80 12.81 15.18
N ALA A 186 -21.62 12.49 13.90
CA ALA A 186 -21.34 13.46 12.84
C ALA A 186 -22.60 14.20 12.35
N ALA A 187 -23.80 13.63 12.59
CA ALA A 187 -25.08 14.23 12.17
C ALA A 187 -25.51 15.41 13.05
N GLY A 188 -24.88 15.63 14.21
CA GLY A 188 -25.12 16.74 15.12
C GLY A 188 -24.61 18.12 14.64
N GLY A 189 -24.20 18.26 13.38
CA GLY A 189 -24.08 19.56 12.71
C GLY A 189 -22.79 20.37 12.92
N HIS A 190 -21.83 19.93 13.74
CA HIS A 190 -20.66 20.75 14.09
C HIS A 190 -19.29 20.21 13.62
N ILE A 191 -19.23 19.00 13.06
CA ILE A 191 -17.97 18.40 12.60
C ILE A 191 -18.02 18.28 11.08
N LEU A 192 -17.13 18.99 10.39
CA LEU A 192 -16.99 18.90 8.93
C LEU A 192 -16.77 17.43 8.54
N SER A 193 -17.60 16.91 7.63
CA SER A 193 -17.48 15.56 7.09
C SER A 193 -16.23 15.37 6.21
N ARG A 194 -15.54 16.47 5.87
CA ARG A 194 -14.27 16.48 5.14
C ARG A 194 -13.26 17.36 5.84
N VAL A 195 -12.10 16.76 6.09
CA VAL A 195 -10.96 17.41 6.69
C VAL A 195 -9.84 17.53 5.66
N ILE A 196 -9.22 18.70 5.57
CA ILE A 196 -8.11 18.93 4.64
C ILE A 196 -6.84 18.39 5.30
N SER A 197 -6.37 17.24 4.81
CA SER A 197 -5.14 16.59 5.29
C SER A 197 -3.92 16.92 4.43
N THR A 198 -4.03 17.86 3.48
CA THR A 198 -2.93 18.30 2.62
C THR A 198 -2.21 19.51 3.21
N ILE A 199 -0.89 19.41 3.33
CA ILE A 199 -0.02 20.45 3.88
C ILE A 199 0.85 20.99 2.74
N ARG A 200 1.00 22.31 2.65
CA ARG A 200 1.96 22.95 1.74
C ARG A 200 3.35 22.93 2.37
N TYR A 201 4.27 22.19 1.76
CA TYR A 201 5.68 22.20 2.18
C TYR A 201 6.42 23.32 1.45
N ALA A 202 6.45 24.51 2.05
CA ALA A 202 6.90 25.75 1.40
C ALA A 202 8.31 25.66 0.80
N GLN A 203 9.24 24.96 1.46
CA GLN A 203 10.61 24.75 0.98
C GLN A 203 10.69 23.97 -0.35
N LEU A 204 9.75 23.07 -0.61
CA LEU A 204 9.74 22.23 -1.80
C LEU A 204 8.67 22.68 -2.81
N GLY A 205 7.83 23.67 -2.48
CA GLY A 205 6.75 24.14 -3.33
C GLY A 205 5.63 23.12 -3.58
N VAL A 206 5.66 21.95 -2.93
CA VAL A 206 4.72 20.85 -3.13
C VAL A 206 3.63 20.80 -2.08
N LEU A 207 2.49 20.23 -2.46
CA LEU A 207 1.41 19.86 -1.55
C LEU A 207 1.54 18.37 -1.23
N LEU A 208 1.66 18.04 0.05
CA LEU A 208 1.77 16.66 0.52
C LEU A 208 0.54 16.29 1.34
N ARG A 209 -0.02 15.12 1.09
CA ARG A 209 -1.06 14.55 1.94
C ARG A 209 -0.41 13.96 3.19
N SER A 210 -0.81 14.42 4.37
CA SER A 210 -0.41 13.84 5.64
C SER A 210 -1.33 12.69 5.99
N GLU A 211 -0.76 11.48 6.12
CA GLU A 211 -1.51 10.30 6.59
C GLU A 211 -1.90 10.41 8.06
N TRP A 212 -1.11 11.12 8.87
CA TRP A 212 -1.47 11.35 10.26
C TRP A 212 -2.72 12.24 10.37
N LEU A 213 -2.74 13.38 9.66
CA LEU A 213 -3.90 14.27 9.68
C LEU A 213 -5.13 13.64 9.01
N SER A 214 -4.93 12.82 7.97
CA SER A 214 -6.04 12.13 7.31
C SER A 214 -6.80 11.20 8.26
N ILE A 215 -6.10 10.62 9.24
CA ILE A 215 -6.66 9.70 10.24
C ILE A 215 -7.18 10.46 11.48
N HIS A 216 -6.42 11.44 11.99
CA HIS A 216 -6.63 11.97 13.34
C HIS A 216 -7.24 13.39 13.42
N LEU A 217 -7.21 14.19 12.35
CA LEU A 217 -7.62 15.59 12.46
C LEU A 217 -9.14 15.75 12.70
N GLN A 218 -9.97 14.87 12.10
CA GLN A 218 -11.40 14.85 12.39
C GLN A 218 -11.69 14.43 13.83
N ALA A 219 -10.94 13.45 14.34
CA ALA A 219 -11.05 12.99 15.72
C ALA A 219 -10.71 14.10 16.72
N ALA A 220 -9.62 14.84 16.47
CA ALA A 220 -9.22 15.96 17.29
C ALA A 220 -10.29 17.06 17.34
N ALA A 221 -10.87 17.43 16.18
CA ALA A 221 -11.93 18.42 16.11
C ALA A 221 -13.19 17.98 16.87
N ALA A 222 -13.59 16.71 16.72
CA ALA A 222 -14.71 16.14 17.46
C ALA A 222 -14.48 16.13 18.97
N ALA A 223 -13.29 15.73 19.42
CA ALA A 223 -12.92 15.73 20.83
C ALA A 223 -12.93 17.15 21.44
N CYS A 224 -12.47 18.16 20.69
CA CYS A 224 -12.53 19.56 21.13
C CYS A 224 -13.96 20.03 21.40
N LEU A 225 -14.92 19.68 20.54
CA LEU A 225 -16.32 20.05 20.72
C LEU A 225 -16.93 19.38 21.96
N VAL A 226 -16.62 18.10 22.19
CA VAL A 226 -17.08 17.37 23.38
C VAL A 226 -16.54 18.02 24.66
N CYS A 227 -15.28 18.43 24.69
CA CYS A 227 -14.69 19.14 25.83
C CYS A 227 -15.26 20.55 26.04
N LEU A 228 -15.68 21.25 24.98
CA LEU A 228 -16.32 22.56 25.10
C LEU A 228 -17.75 22.44 25.66
N SER A 229 -18.47 21.37 25.34
CA SER A 229 -19.83 21.14 25.89
C SER A 229 -19.85 20.79 27.39
N THR A 230 -18.81 20.15 27.93
CA THR A 230 -18.72 19.89 29.38
C THR A 230 -18.34 21.14 30.19
N ALA A 231 -17.59 22.07 29.60
CA ALA A 231 -17.28 23.35 30.24
C ALA A 231 -18.54 24.23 30.44
N PHE A 232 -19.54 24.14 29.56
CA PHE A 232 -20.80 24.89 29.70
C PHE A 232 -21.74 24.36 30.80
N ILE A 233 -21.56 23.11 31.25
CA ILE A 233 -22.37 22.53 32.33
C ILE A 233 -21.85 22.95 33.72
N LEU A 234 -20.57 23.33 33.84
CA LEU A 234 -19.96 23.77 35.10
C LEU A 234 -20.08 25.29 35.37
N ILE A 235 -20.76 26.04 34.51
CA ILE A 235 -21.01 27.50 34.67
C ILE A 235 -22.53 27.78 34.69
N ARG A 236 -23.32 26.91 35.32
CA ARG A 236 -24.70 27.21 35.70
C ARG A 236 -24.98 26.80 37.14
#